data_AF-A0A5N5QTU1-F1
#
_entry.id   AF-A0A5N5QTU1-F1
#
_cell.length_a   1.000
_cell.length_b   1.000
_cell.length_c   1.000
_cell.angle_alpha   90.00
_cell.angle_beta   90.00
_cell.angle_gamma   90.00
#
_symmetry.space_group_name_H-M   'P 1'
#
loop_
_entity.id
_entity.type
_entity.pdbx_description
1 polymer ?
#
loop_
_entity_poly.entity_id
_entity_poly.type
_entity_poly.pdbx_seq_one_letter_code
_entity_poly.pdbx_strand_id
1 'polypeptide(L)'
;MSAFVRTAASSLRAATSRNVARQGAYIQRRGYADAPNDTLKLSLVLPHQVPSIFASANVVQVNIAAESGDMGILANHVPTVEPLRPGVVEVIESGSGSKKWFVSSGFATVHPNNSLTINAIEAAPLEDISPEAVRANLTEALRVVGGNASEAEKAEARIEADVYEAIQQALSK
;
A
#
# COMPACT_ATOMS: atom_id res chain seq x y z
N MET A 1 8.74 75.51 -70.03
CA MET A 1 9.78 74.87 -69.19
C MET A 1 9.75 75.50 -67.81
N SER A 2 9.94 74.66 -66.80
CA SER A 2 10.09 74.93 -65.36
C SER A 2 8.83 75.10 -64.51
N ALA A 3 8.57 74.02 -63.78
CA ALA A 3 7.69 73.86 -62.63
C ALA A 3 8.42 74.22 -61.33
N PHE A 4 7.70 74.62 -60.27
CA PHE A 4 8.06 74.50 -58.84
C PHE A 4 6.77 74.82 -58.03
N VAL A 5 5.91 73.84 -57.70
CA VAL A 5 5.87 72.94 -56.52
C VAL A 5 5.64 73.64 -55.16
N ARG A 6 4.35 73.59 -54.76
CA ARG A 6 3.72 73.28 -53.45
C ARG A 6 4.51 73.45 -52.13
N THR A 7 3.83 74.07 -51.16
CA THR A 7 3.76 73.54 -49.77
C THR A 7 2.47 73.98 -49.07
N ALA A 8 1.55 73.04 -48.84
CA ALA A 8 0.41 73.19 -47.96
C ALA A 8 0.75 72.47 -46.63
N ALA A 9 0.70 73.20 -45.52
CA ALA A 9 0.93 72.64 -44.20
C ALA A 9 -0.29 71.81 -43.75
N SER A 10 -0.15 70.49 -43.71
CA SER A 10 -1.13 69.57 -43.12
C SER A 10 -0.83 69.39 -41.64
N SER A 11 -1.69 69.92 -40.76
CA SER A 11 -1.62 69.67 -39.33
C SER A 11 -2.21 68.29 -39.01
N LEU A 12 -1.36 67.28 -38.84
CA LEU A 12 -1.73 65.98 -38.30
C LEU A 12 -1.91 66.09 -36.78
N ARG A 13 -3.16 66.10 -36.31
CA ARG A 13 -3.46 65.89 -34.88
C ARG A 13 -3.26 64.41 -34.55
N ALA A 14 -2.21 64.12 -33.79
CA ALA A 14 -1.97 62.80 -33.20
C ALA A 14 -3.02 62.51 -32.12
N ALA A 15 -3.96 61.61 -32.42
CA ALA A 15 -4.86 61.05 -31.41
C ALA A 15 -4.08 60.03 -30.58
N THR A 16 -3.75 60.38 -29.34
CA THR A 16 -3.20 59.44 -28.36
C THR A 16 -4.33 58.58 -27.80
N SER A 17 -4.56 57.43 -28.40
CA SER A 17 -5.37 56.36 -27.82
C SER A 17 -4.66 55.81 -26.58
N ARG A 18 -5.08 56.25 -25.39
CA ARG A 18 -4.69 55.61 -24.13
C ARG A 18 -5.35 54.23 -24.08
N ASN A 19 -4.60 53.19 -24.46
CA ASN A 19 -4.97 51.81 -24.18
C ASN A 19 -4.91 51.62 -22.65
N VAL A 20 -6.06 51.76 -21.99
CA VAL A 20 -6.22 51.32 -20.60
C VAL A 20 -6.21 49.80 -20.63
N ALA A 21 -5.05 49.21 -20.35
CA ALA A 21 -4.94 47.79 -20.09
C ALA A 21 -5.91 47.44 -18.95
N ARG A 22 -6.98 46.72 -19.28
CA ARG A 22 -7.83 46.05 -18.28
C ARG A 22 -6.92 45.10 -17.52
N GLN A 23 -6.51 45.47 -16.31
CA GLN A 23 -5.95 44.53 -15.36
C GLN A 23 -7.05 43.50 -15.10
N GLY A 24 -6.95 42.35 -15.75
CA GLY A 24 -7.79 41.20 -15.44
C GLY A 24 -7.59 40.87 -13.98
N ALA A 25 -8.64 41.06 -13.17
CA ALA A 25 -8.63 40.60 -11.80
C ALA A 25 -8.38 39.09 -11.83
N TYR A 26 -7.20 38.67 -11.38
CA TYR A 26 -6.93 37.26 -11.11
C TYR A 26 -7.87 36.84 -9.99
N ILE A 27 -9.00 36.21 -10.34
CA ILE A 27 -9.87 35.56 -9.38
C ILE A 27 -9.04 34.41 -8.81
N GLN A 28 -8.43 34.64 -7.65
CA GLN A 28 -7.82 33.60 -6.84
C GLN A 28 -8.95 32.68 -6.38
N ARG A 29 -9.26 31.65 -7.18
CA ARG A 29 -10.18 30.60 -6.80
C ARG A 29 -9.56 29.89 -5.60
N ARG A 30 -10.16 30.03 -4.42
CA ARG A 30 -9.83 29.18 -3.27
C ARG A 30 -10.21 27.76 -3.65
N GLY A 31 -9.26 26.98 -4.16
CA GLY A 31 -9.43 25.53 -4.24
C GLY A 31 -9.53 25.00 -2.82
N TYR A 32 -10.50 24.11 -2.56
CA TYR A 32 -10.33 23.18 -1.46
C TYR A 32 -9.04 22.41 -1.73
N ALA A 33 -8.22 22.21 -0.70
CA ALA A 33 -7.02 21.41 -0.82
C ALA A 33 -7.39 20.08 -1.51
N ASP A 34 -6.64 19.70 -2.55
CA ASP A 34 -6.68 18.32 -3.04
C ASP A 34 -6.49 17.43 -1.81
N ALA A 35 -7.48 16.60 -1.49
CA ALA A 35 -7.36 15.66 -0.40
C ALA A 35 -6.08 14.86 -0.65
N PRO A 36 -5.13 14.78 0.31
CA PRO A 36 -3.99 13.90 0.15
C PRO A 36 -4.54 12.51 -0.18
N ASN A 37 -3.98 11.83 -1.20
CA ASN A 37 -4.47 10.53 -1.62
C ASN A 37 -4.49 9.57 -0.41
N ASP A 38 -5.68 9.36 0.18
CA ASP A 38 -5.93 8.45 1.31
C ASP A 38 -5.79 6.97 0.91
N THR A 39 -5.21 6.72 -0.26
CA THR A 39 -5.01 5.40 -0.85
C THR A 39 -3.55 4.99 -0.71
N LEU A 40 -3.31 3.86 -0.06
CA LEU A 40 -2.04 3.16 -0.03
C LEU A 40 -1.94 2.21 -1.23
N LYS A 41 -0.77 2.12 -1.86
CA LYS A 41 -0.53 1.11 -2.90
C LYS A 41 0.02 -0.17 -2.28
N LEU A 42 -0.77 -1.24 -2.27
CA LEU A 42 -0.36 -2.54 -1.74
C LEU A 42 0.13 -3.47 -2.85
N SER A 43 1.27 -4.11 -2.60
CA SER A 43 1.73 -5.29 -3.33
C SER A 43 1.96 -6.44 -2.35
N LEU A 44 1.26 -7.57 -2.54
CA LEU A 44 1.45 -8.80 -1.77
C LEU A 44 2.00 -9.86 -2.71
N VAL A 45 3.26 -10.24 -2.50
CA VAL A 45 4.05 -11.05 -3.43
C VAL A 45 4.41 -12.38 -2.81
N LEU A 46 4.21 -13.45 -3.57
CA LEU A 46 4.66 -14.81 -3.27
C LEU A 46 5.64 -15.26 -4.36
N PRO A 47 6.69 -16.02 -4.03
CA PRO A 47 7.70 -16.44 -5.00
C PRO A 47 7.18 -17.44 -6.04
N HIS A 48 6.23 -18.31 -5.68
CA HIS A 48 5.72 -19.37 -6.54
C HIS A 48 4.46 -18.97 -7.33
N GLN A 49 3.80 -17.86 -6.98
CA GLN A 49 2.56 -17.43 -7.61
C GLN A 49 2.80 -16.17 -8.46
N VAL A 50 2.70 -16.34 -9.78
CA VAL A 50 2.68 -15.25 -10.77
C VAL A 50 1.31 -15.29 -11.44
N PRO A 51 0.44 -14.28 -11.32
CA PRO A 51 0.61 -12.93 -10.76
C PRO A 51 0.50 -12.86 -9.23
N SER A 52 1.07 -11.80 -8.63
CA SER A 52 0.98 -11.51 -7.20
C SER A 52 -0.47 -11.35 -6.75
N ILE A 53 -0.82 -11.78 -5.52
CA ILE A 53 -2.20 -11.72 -5.00
C ILE A 53 -2.71 -10.27 -5.03
N PHE A 54 -1.84 -9.32 -4.71
CA PHE A 54 -2.06 -7.90 -4.98
C PHE A 54 -0.95 -7.34 -5.84
N ALA A 55 -1.31 -6.69 -6.95
CA ALA A 55 -0.42 -5.99 -7.84
C ALA A 55 -0.75 -4.49 -7.83
N SER A 56 -0.12 -3.73 -6.92
CA SER A 56 -0.35 -2.28 -6.77
C SER A 56 -1.83 -1.89 -6.62
N ALA A 57 -2.55 -2.62 -5.77
CA ALA A 57 -3.95 -2.32 -5.48
C ALA A 57 -4.05 -1.06 -4.59
N ASN A 58 -5.06 -0.24 -4.83
CA ASN A 58 -5.36 0.91 -3.97
C ASN A 58 -6.18 0.43 -2.78
N VAL A 59 -5.60 0.54 -1.59
CA VAL A 59 -6.20 0.09 -0.33
C VAL A 59 -6.22 1.25 0.65
N VAL A 60 -7.15 1.23 1.61
CA VAL A 60 -7.24 2.29 2.64
C VAL A 60 -6.32 1.95 3.81
N GLN A 61 -6.36 0.69 4.23
CA GLN A 61 -5.65 0.21 5.40
C GLN A 61 -5.25 -1.25 5.20
N VAL A 62 -4.07 -1.60 5.73
CA VAL A 62 -3.57 -2.97 5.78
C VAL A 62 -3.16 -3.28 7.22
N ASN A 63 -3.78 -4.29 7.81
CA ASN A 63 -3.40 -4.80 9.13
C ASN A 63 -2.45 -5.98 8.94
N ILE A 64 -1.28 -5.91 9.57
CA ILE A 64 -0.23 -6.93 9.50
C ILE A 64 0.12 -7.44 10.90
N ALA A 65 0.47 -8.72 10.99
CA ALA A 65 1.06 -9.33 12.17
C ALA A 65 2.60 -9.22 12.09
N ALA A 66 3.17 -8.14 12.61
CA ALA A 66 4.62 -7.98 12.70
C ALA A 66 5.18 -8.66 13.96
N GLU A 67 6.47 -8.92 13.97
CA GLU A 67 7.16 -9.48 15.16
C GLU A 67 7.07 -8.52 16.36
N SER A 68 7.11 -7.21 16.09
CA SER A 68 6.97 -6.16 17.11
C SER A 68 5.54 -6.00 17.65
N GLY A 69 4.54 -6.60 16.99
CA GLY A 69 3.14 -6.52 17.36
C GLY A 69 2.22 -6.38 16.14
N ASP A 70 0.92 -6.26 16.38
CA ASP A 70 -0.05 -6.01 15.30
C ASP A 70 -0.02 -4.53 14.90
N MET A 71 0.11 -4.27 13.59
CA MET A 71 0.20 -2.91 13.06
C MET A 71 -0.83 -2.68 11.95
N GLY A 72 -1.50 -1.54 12.01
CA GLY A 72 -2.35 -1.04 10.93
C GLY A 72 -1.61 0.03 10.14
N ILE A 73 -1.31 -0.25 8.88
CA ILE A 73 -0.62 0.67 7.97
C ILE A 73 -1.68 1.39 7.12
N LEU A 74 -1.70 2.71 7.21
CA LEU A 74 -2.55 3.60 6.41
C LEU A 74 -1.70 4.42 5.42
N ALA A 75 -2.37 5.27 4.64
CA ALA A 75 -1.70 6.21 3.75
C ALA A 75 -0.71 7.12 4.54
N ASN A 76 0.46 7.38 3.96
CA ASN A 76 1.53 8.20 4.54
C ASN A 76 2.10 7.71 5.88
N HIS A 77 2.15 6.39 6.09
CA HIS A 77 2.84 5.79 7.22
C HIS A 77 4.37 6.02 7.16
N VAL A 78 5.03 6.00 8.32
CA VAL A 78 6.50 6.13 8.41
C VAL A 78 7.16 4.99 7.64
N PRO A 79 8.22 5.26 6.84
CA PRO A 79 8.96 4.21 6.17
C PRO A 79 9.60 3.26 7.18
N THR A 80 9.31 1.97 7.08
CA THR A 80 9.74 0.97 8.05
C THR A 80 9.85 -0.39 7.36
N VAL A 81 10.78 -1.21 7.82
CA VAL A 81 10.93 -2.61 7.41
C VAL A 81 10.74 -3.47 8.63
N GLU A 82 9.74 -4.35 8.59
CA GLU A 82 9.38 -5.19 9.73
C GLU A 82 9.27 -6.66 9.29
N PRO A 83 9.84 -7.60 10.06
CA PRO A 83 9.60 -9.02 9.86
C PRO A 83 8.16 -9.38 10.27
N LEU A 84 7.57 -10.31 9.54
CA LEU A 84 6.23 -10.82 9.79
C LEU A 84 6.29 -12.15 10.53
N ARG A 85 5.46 -12.25 11.56
CA ARG A 85 5.20 -13.50 12.26
C ARG A 85 4.08 -14.28 11.56
N PRO A 86 3.96 -15.60 11.77
CA PRO A 86 2.83 -16.37 11.26
C PRO A 86 1.51 -15.78 11.78
N GLY A 87 0.63 -15.39 10.87
CA GLY A 87 -0.57 -14.64 11.27
C GLY A 87 -1.44 -14.17 10.11
N VAL A 88 -2.51 -13.45 10.45
CA VAL A 88 -3.48 -12.94 9.47
C VAL A 88 -3.07 -11.54 9.02
N VAL A 89 -3.02 -11.36 7.71
CA VAL A 89 -2.97 -10.06 7.05
C VAL A 89 -4.36 -9.72 6.55
N GLU A 90 -4.87 -8.58 6.97
CA GLU A 90 -6.17 -8.07 6.54
C GLU A 90 -5.98 -6.83 5.68
N VAL A 91 -6.59 -6.83 4.51
CA VAL A 91 -6.57 -5.71 3.57
C VAL A 91 -7.98 -5.13 3.49
N ILE A 92 -8.06 -3.82 3.73
CA ILE A 92 -9.30 -3.06 3.66
C ILE A 92 -9.24 -2.21 2.39
N GLU A 93 -10.08 -2.56 1.42
CA GLU A 93 -10.23 -1.83 0.17
C GLU A 93 -11.32 -0.75 0.29
N SER A 94 -11.23 0.31 -0.52
CA SER A 94 -12.23 1.38 -0.54
C SER A 94 -13.57 0.87 -1.08
N GLY A 95 -14.48 0.48 -0.16
CA GLY A 95 -15.85 0.08 -0.48
C GLY A 95 -16.08 -1.42 -0.73
N SER A 96 -15.02 -2.23 -0.85
CA SER A 96 -15.09 -3.68 -1.10
C SER A 96 -14.64 -4.52 0.10
N GLY A 97 -15.20 -4.25 1.29
CA GLY A 97 -15.03 -5.11 2.47
C GLY A 97 -13.58 -5.34 2.92
N SER A 98 -13.42 -6.23 3.90
CA SER A 98 -12.12 -6.69 4.41
C SER A 98 -11.82 -8.07 3.84
N LYS A 99 -10.66 -8.24 3.23
CA LYS A 99 -10.16 -9.55 2.79
C LYS A 99 -9.03 -9.98 3.71
N LYS A 100 -9.05 -11.24 4.14
CA LYS A 100 -8.10 -11.80 5.10
C LYS A 100 -7.31 -12.93 4.46
N TRP A 101 -5.99 -12.88 4.59
CA TRP A 101 -5.09 -13.98 4.22
C TRP A 101 -4.28 -14.39 5.44
N PHE A 102 -4.09 -15.68 5.61
CA PHE A 102 -3.06 -16.19 6.49
C PHE A 102 -1.71 -16.12 5.76
N VAL A 103 -0.70 -15.60 6.42
CA VAL A 103 0.68 -15.50 5.93
C VAL A 103 1.57 -16.33 6.84
N SER A 104 2.42 -17.17 6.24
CA SER A 104 3.34 -18.04 6.98
C SER A 104 4.48 -17.25 7.64
N SER A 105 5.22 -16.49 6.86
CA SER A 105 6.31 -15.61 7.30
C SER A 105 6.71 -14.70 6.14
N GLY A 106 7.40 -13.60 6.44
CA GLY A 106 7.82 -12.66 5.42
C GLY A 106 8.37 -11.35 5.96
N PHE A 107 8.38 -10.36 5.09
CA PHE A 107 8.76 -8.98 5.41
C PHE A 107 7.73 -8.00 4.85
N ALA A 108 7.35 -7.04 5.68
CA ALA A 108 6.61 -5.87 5.24
C ALA A 108 7.56 -4.69 5.10
N THR A 109 7.53 -4.06 3.92
CA THR A 109 8.34 -2.87 3.61
C THR A 109 7.42 -1.72 3.26
N VAL A 110 7.40 -0.71 4.13
CA VAL A 110 6.70 0.55 3.91
C VAL A 110 7.68 1.51 3.26
N HIS A 111 7.36 1.93 2.03
CA HIS A 111 8.19 2.83 1.26
C HIS A 111 7.77 4.30 1.48
N PRO A 112 8.71 5.26 1.33
CA PRO A 112 8.40 6.70 1.45
C PRO A 112 7.41 7.25 0.41
N ASN A 113 7.19 6.51 -0.69
CA ASN A 113 6.32 6.91 -1.80
C ASN A 113 4.86 6.43 -1.62
N ASN A 114 4.42 6.17 -0.38
CA ASN A 114 3.09 5.67 -0.05
C ASN A 114 2.76 4.32 -0.74
N SER A 115 3.76 3.44 -0.78
CA SER A 115 3.59 2.05 -1.21
C SER A 115 4.02 1.08 -0.11
N LEU A 116 3.29 -0.02 -0.01
CA LEU A 116 3.55 -1.12 0.90
C LEU A 116 3.79 -2.37 0.07
N THR A 117 4.96 -2.97 0.25
CA THR A 117 5.27 -4.28 -0.32
C THR A 117 5.39 -5.30 0.80
N ILE A 118 4.53 -6.30 0.75
CA ILE A 118 4.56 -7.48 1.62
C ILE A 118 5.11 -8.63 0.80
N ASN A 119 6.26 -9.16 1.22
CA ASN A 119 6.87 -10.35 0.64
C ASN A 119 6.64 -11.51 1.60
N ALA A 120 5.91 -12.53 1.17
CA ALA A 120 5.64 -13.71 1.97
C ALA A 120 6.11 -14.97 1.23
N ILE A 121 6.47 -16.02 1.97
CA ILE A 121 6.81 -17.32 1.36
C ILE A 121 5.53 -18.01 0.89
N GLU A 122 4.54 -18.12 1.78
CA GLU A 122 3.23 -18.71 1.50
C GLU A 122 2.14 -17.80 2.08
N ALA A 123 1.04 -17.66 1.35
CA ALA A 123 -0.17 -17.00 1.82
C ALA A 123 -1.41 -17.71 1.27
N ALA A 124 -2.39 -17.96 2.13
CA ALA A 124 -3.63 -18.63 1.77
C ALA A 124 -4.83 -17.86 2.33
N PRO A 125 -5.97 -17.82 1.61
CA PRO A 125 -7.20 -17.29 2.19
C PRO A 125 -7.69 -18.22 3.32
N LEU A 126 -8.36 -17.67 4.31
CA LEU A 126 -8.80 -18.44 5.49
C LEU A 126 -9.80 -19.55 5.15
N GLU A 127 -10.53 -19.40 4.04
CA GLU A 127 -11.54 -20.35 3.56
C GLU A 127 -10.96 -21.66 2.99
N ASP A 128 -9.71 -21.64 2.53
CA ASP A 128 -9.05 -22.81 1.96
C ASP A 128 -8.38 -23.70 3.03
N ILE A 129 -8.35 -23.24 4.28
CA ILE A 129 -7.66 -23.92 5.37
C ILE A 129 -8.63 -24.83 6.13
N SER A 130 -8.37 -26.14 6.12
CA SER A 130 -9.18 -27.10 6.89
C SER A 130 -8.77 -27.14 8.38
N PRO A 131 -9.69 -26.88 9.33
CA PRO A 131 -9.37 -26.89 10.75
C PRO A 131 -9.00 -28.28 11.27
N GLU A 132 -9.50 -29.35 10.65
CA GLU A 132 -9.21 -30.73 11.03
C GLU A 132 -7.75 -31.10 10.75
N ALA A 133 -7.23 -30.75 9.56
CA ALA A 133 -5.83 -31.03 9.21
C ALA A 133 -4.87 -30.25 10.10
N VAL A 134 -5.18 -28.99 10.40
CA VAL A 134 -4.37 -28.16 11.30
C VAL A 134 -4.28 -28.76 12.70
N ARG A 135 -5.37 -29.31 13.24
CA ARG A 135 -5.35 -29.98 14.56
C ARG A 135 -4.56 -31.29 14.54
N ALA A 136 -4.71 -32.08 13.48
CA ALA A 136 -3.94 -33.32 13.31
C ALA A 136 -2.44 -33.03 13.25
N ASN A 137 -2.03 -32.07 12.42
CA ASN A 137 -0.63 -31.72 12.26
C ASN A 137 -0.05 -31.04 13.51
N LEU A 138 -0.81 -30.21 14.21
CA LEU A 138 -0.37 -29.65 15.50
C LEU A 138 -0.08 -30.74 16.53
N THR A 139 -0.94 -31.76 16.60
CA THR A 139 -0.73 -32.89 17.53
C THR A 139 0.55 -33.66 17.20
N GLU A 140 0.83 -33.82 15.91
CA GLU A 140 2.05 -34.48 15.44
C GLU A 140 3.30 -33.65 15.73
N ALA A 141 3.28 -32.34 15.46
CA ALA A 141 4.38 -31.43 15.78
C ALA A 141 4.69 -31.46 17.29
N LEU A 142 3.66 -31.39 18.15
CA LEU A 142 3.83 -31.49 19.61
C LEU A 142 4.36 -32.85 20.07
N ARG A 143 4.01 -33.93 19.38
CA ARG A 143 4.55 -35.28 19.65
C ARG A 143 6.05 -35.34 19.39
N VAL A 144 6.52 -34.69 18.32
CA VAL A 144 7.96 -34.62 17.98
C VAL A 144 8.72 -33.75 19.00
N VAL A 145 8.15 -32.61 19.40
CA VAL A 145 8.73 -31.74 20.44
C VAL A 145 8.90 -32.48 21.78
N GLY A 146 7.91 -33.27 22.20
CA GLY A 146 7.96 -34.07 23.43
C GLY A 146 8.74 -35.39 23.29
N GLY A 147 9.20 -35.72 22.09
CA GLY A 147 9.91 -36.95 21.78
C GLY A 147 11.40 -36.90 22.08
N ASN A 148 12.09 -38.02 21.82
CA ASN A 148 13.54 -38.13 21.98
C ASN A 148 14.28 -37.91 20.65
N ALA A 149 13.97 -36.80 19.98
CA ALA A 149 14.63 -36.38 18.74
C ALA A 149 15.91 -35.57 19.02
N SER A 150 16.69 -35.29 17.98
CA SER A 150 17.82 -34.37 18.07
C SER A 150 17.35 -32.94 18.38
N GLU A 151 18.22 -32.10 18.94
CA GLU A 151 17.87 -30.72 19.27
C GLU A 151 17.47 -29.89 18.04
N ALA A 152 18.04 -30.20 16.87
CA ALA A 152 17.66 -29.57 15.60
C ALA A 152 16.22 -29.93 15.20
N GLU A 153 15.86 -31.21 15.25
CA GLU A 153 14.50 -31.68 14.93
C GLU A 153 13.47 -31.13 15.92
N LYS A 154 13.83 -30.99 17.20
CA LYS A 154 12.95 -30.33 18.19
C LYS A 154 12.73 -28.85 17.90
N ALA A 155 13.77 -28.15 17.43
CA ALA A 155 13.66 -26.73 17.07
C ALA A 155 12.76 -26.53 15.84
N GLU A 156 12.91 -27.39 14.82
CA GLU A 156 12.03 -27.37 13.63
C GLU A 156 10.58 -27.68 14.01
N ALA A 157 10.35 -28.74 14.79
CA ALA A 157 9.02 -29.10 15.26
C ALA A 157 8.39 -28.01 16.13
N ARG A 158 9.20 -27.22 16.85
CA ARG A 158 8.71 -26.07 17.61
C ARG A 158 8.20 -24.95 16.70
N ILE A 159 8.96 -24.61 15.66
CA ILE A 159 8.54 -23.61 14.66
C ILE A 159 7.25 -24.08 13.96
N GLU A 160 7.17 -25.37 13.61
CA GLU A 160 5.97 -25.94 13.01
C GLU A 160 4.75 -25.86 13.95
N ALA A 161 4.92 -26.18 15.24
CA ALA A 161 3.87 -26.03 16.24
C ALA A 161 3.40 -24.57 16.36
N ASP A 162 4.33 -23.61 16.41
CA ASP A 162 4.01 -22.18 16.52
C ASP A 162 3.18 -21.70 15.31
N VAL A 163 3.48 -22.18 14.10
CA VAL A 163 2.69 -21.86 12.88
C VAL A 163 1.29 -22.46 12.96
N TYR A 164 1.13 -23.72 13.33
CA TYR A 164 -0.20 -24.33 13.43
C TYR A 164 -1.05 -23.71 14.54
N GLU A 165 -0.44 -23.34 15.67
CA GLU A 165 -1.13 -22.58 16.72
C GLU A 165 -1.64 -21.24 16.20
N ALA A 166 -0.82 -20.51 15.44
CA ALA A 166 -1.24 -19.26 14.81
C ALA A 166 -2.40 -19.46 13.82
N ILE A 167 -2.41 -20.55 13.04
CA ILE A 167 -3.52 -20.89 12.15
C ILE A 167 -4.81 -21.19 12.94
N GLN A 168 -4.72 -21.95 14.04
CA GLN A 168 -5.90 -22.23 14.86
C GLN A 168 -6.50 -20.95 15.48
N GLN A 169 -5.64 -20.03 15.93
CA GLN A 169 -6.07 -18.73 16.44
C GLN A 169 -6.70 -17.88 15.33
N ALA A 170 -6.16 -17.93 14.11
CA ALA A 170 -6.69 -17.22 12.95
C ALA A 170 -8.08 -17.72 12.55
N LEU A 171 -8.31 -19.04 12.55
CA LEU A 171 -9.61 -19.64 12.20
C LEU A 171 -10.70 -19.38 13.25
N SER A 172 -10.32 -19.02 14.48
CA SER A 172 -11.25 -18.74 15.56
C SER A 172 -11.77 -17.29 15.58
N LYS A 173 -11.26 -16.41 14.70
CA LYS A 173 -11.53 -14.95 14.67
C LYS A 173 -12.27 -14.52 13.39
#